data_AF-G0PLG1-F1
#
_entry.id   AF-G0PLG1-F1
#
_cell.length_a   1.000
_cell.length_b   1.000
_cell.length_c   1.000
_cell.angle_alpha   90.00
_cell.angle_beta   90.00
_cell.angle_gamma   90.00
#
_symmetry.space_group_name_H-M   'P 1'
#
loop_
_entity.id
_entity.type
_entity.pdbx_description
1 polymer ?
#
loop_
_entity_poly.entity_id
_entity_poly.type
_entity_poly.pdbx_seq_one_letter_code
_entity_poly.pdbx_strand_id
1 'polypeptide(L)'
;MASTGPRWSLYPILAVVAVFEFALGGSHIAYCSPLFFLLFPFINAAFGLVTAFHAIFLRYPNRCDFYLQLTCSSIGFFFFFSSLMESYCINEFKYADETIKDGVCHGLKYRTIAMVGSCNDLLVNLQLSILDKFGWEPKEREWIRFFTSISLTILSGIQLLICTILTFYSAVETK
;
A
#
# COMPACT_ATOMS: atom_id res chain seq x y z
N MET A 1 9.78 -8.87 31.50
CA MET A 1 10.66 -9.76 30.72
C MET A 1 11.24 -8.93 29.58
N ALA A 2 12.56 -8.91 29.42
CA ALA A 2 13.16 -8.19 28.30
C ALA A 2 12.71 -8.85 27.00
N SER A 3 12.14 -8.07 26.08
CA SER A 3 11.82 -8.53 24.73
C SER A 3 13.13 -8.91 24.04
N THR A 4 13.48 -10.20 24.05
CA THR A 4 14.67 -10.75 23.37
C THR A 4 14.19 -11.72 22.29
N GLY A 5 14.57 -11.48 21.03
CA GLY A 5 14.24 -12.36 19.90
C GLY A 5 13.85 -11.61 18.62
N PRO A 6 13.25 -12.33 17.64
CA PRO A 6 12.90 -11.81 16.30
C PRO A 6 11.99 -10.56 16.32
N ARG A 7 11.25 -10.31 17.42
CA ARG A 7 10.37 -9.14 17.53
C ARG A 7 11.13 -7.81 17.44
N TRP A 8 12.35 -7.76 18.00
CA TRP A 8 13.16 -6.54 17.99
C TRP A 8 13.67 -6.18 16.59
N SER A 9 13.83 -7.16 15.70
CA SER A 9 14.14 -6.89 14.30
C SER A 9 12.90 -6.59 13.48
N LEU A 10 11.73 -7.12 13.84
CA LEU A 10 10.48 -6.88 13.11
C LEU A 10 9.98 -5.43 13.20
N TYR A 11 10.14 -4.74 14.34
CA TYR A 11 9.67 -3.34 14.45
C TYR A 11 10.44 -2.35 13.56
N PRO A 12 11.79 -2.36 13.49
CA PRO A 12 12.53 -1.55 12.53
C PRO A 12 12.20 -1.90 11.07
N ILE A 13 12.02 -3.19 10.75
CA ILE A 13 11.61 -3.61 9.40
C ILE A 13 10.23 -3.05 9.08
N LEU A 14 9.27 -3.12 10.02
CA LEU A 14 7.94 -2.54 9.87
C LEU A 14 8.01 -1.03 9.59
N ALA A 15 8.86 -0.30 10.32
CA ALA A 15 9.06 1.14 10.07
C ALA A 15 9.57 1.39 8.63
N VAL A 16 10.58 0.64 8.18
CA VAL A 16 11.14 0.79 6.84
C VAL A 16 10.09 0.49 5.77
N VAL A 17 9.36 -0.62 5.91
CA VAL A 17 8.27 -0.99 4.99
C VAL A 17 7.22 0.11 4.92
N ALA A 18 6.78 0.61 6.07
CA ALA A 18 5.78 1.67 6.14
C ALA A 18 6.25 3.00 5.52
N VAL A 19 7.54 3.36 5.64
CA VAL A 19 8.09 4.53 4.92
C VAL A 19 8.04 4.33 3.40
N PHE A 20 8.40 3.15 2.91
CA PHE A 20 8.31 2.85 1.48
C PHE A 20 6.86 2.81 0.98
N GLU A 21 5.93 2.25 1.75
CA GLU A 21 4.50 2.32 1.45
C GLU A 21 3.99 3.75 1.37
N PHE A 22 4.40 4.61 2.31
CA PHE A 22 4.04 6.02 2.30
C PHE A 22 4.55 6.73 1.04
N ALA A 23 5.83 6.52 0.69
CA ALA A 23 6.44 7.12 -0.49
C ALA A 23 5.77 6.65 -1.79
N LEU A 24 5.51 5.34 -1.92
CA LEU A 24 4.81 4.77 -3.06
C LEU A 24 3.32 5.15 -3.09
N GLY A 25 2.70 5.40 -1.95
CA GLY A 25 1.38 6.02 -1.86
C GLY A 25 1.35 7.41 -2.49
N GLY A 26 2.42 8.19 -2.33
CA GLY A 26 2.61 9.46 -3.04
C GLY A 26 2.63 9.28 -4.55
N SER A 27 3.40 8.32 -5.04
CA SER A 27 3.44 7.96 -6.47
C SER A 27 2.08 7.46 -6.98
N HIS A 28 1.35 6.69 -6.17
CA HIS A 28 0.03 6.14 -6.52
C HIS A 28 -1.00 7.25 -6.78
N ILE A 29 -0.97 8.33 -5.99
CA ILE A 29 -1.77 9.55 -6.23
C ILE A 29 -1.20 10.35 -7.40
N ALA A 30 0.11 10.60 -7.41
CA ALA A 30 0.76 11.45 -8.41
C ALA A 30 0.52 10.94 -9.84
N TYR A 31 0.45 9.62 -10.00
CA TYR A 31 0.16 8.97 -11.27
C TYR A 31 -1.32 8.59 -11.45
N CYS A 32 -2.23 8.93 -10.53
CA CYS A 32 -3.68 8.71 -10.65
C CYS A 32 -4.08 7.24 -10.91
N SER A 33 -3.62 6.33 -10.06
CA SER A 33 -4.04 4.92 -10.11
C SER A 33 -5.53 4.75 -9.75
N PRO A 34 -6.25 3.73 -10.26
CA PRO A 34 -7.71 3.60 -10.12
C PRO A 34 -8.29 3.74 -8.70
N LEU A 35 -7.60 3.22 -7.68
CA LEU A 35 -8.06 3.21 -6.29
C LEU A 35 -7.42 4.32 -5.42
N PHE A 36 -6.80 5.34 -6.03
CA PHE A 36 -6.06 6.38 -5.31
C PHE A 36 -6.90 7.12 -4.26
N PHE A 37 -8.21 7.29 -4.51
CA PHE A 37 -9.12 8.06 -3.66
C PHE A 37 -9.34 7.45 -2.27
N LEU A 38 -9.09 6.14 -2.10
CA LEU A 38 -9.27 5.47 -0.82
C LEU A 38 -8.14 5.77 0.16
N LEU A 39 -7.01 6.32 -0.32
CA LEU A 39 -5.83 6.66 0.49
C LEU A 39 -5.33 5.50 1.36
N PHE A 40 -5.68 4.24 1.02
CA PHE A 40 -5.29 3.06 1.78
C PHE A 40 -3.78 2.93 1.99
N PRO A 41 -2.90 3.23 1.01
CA PRO A 41 -1.46 3.20 1.24
C PRO A 41 -1.03 4.12 2.38
N PHE A 42 -1.61 5.32 2.47
CA PHE A 42 -1.28 6.29 3.52
C PHE A 42 -1.81 5.88 4.89
N ILE A 43 -3.05 5.38 4.94
CA ILE A 43 -3.66 4.91 6.18
C ILE A 43 -2.85 3.72 6.72
N ASN A 44 -2.57 2.71 5.88
CA ASN A 44 -1.81 1.54 6.26
C ASN A 44 -0.38 1.91 6.72
N ALA A 45 0.31 2.77 5.97
CA ALA A 45 1.64 3.25 6.33
C ALA A 45 1.63 4.03 7.65
N ALA A 46 0.64 4.90 7.89
CA ALA A 46 0.54 5.66 9.14
C ALA A 46 0.36 4.74 10.35
N PHE A 47 -0.55 3.77 10.28
CA PHE A 47 -0.71 2.78 11.35
C PHE A 47 0.54 1.92 11.54
N GLY A 48 1.21 1.51 10.46
CA GLY A 48 2.48 0.78 10.51
C GLY A 48 3.59 1.57 11.23
N LEU A 49 3.73 2.86 10.89
CA LEU A 49 4.70 3.76 11.53
C LEU A 49 4.38 4.00 13.00
N VAL A 50 3.14 4.28 13.34
CA VAL A 50 2.72 4.46 14.74
C VAL A 50 3.01 3.18 15.53
N THR A 51 2.75 2.00 14.94
CA THR A 51 3.05 0.70 15.57
C THR A 51 4.53 0.52 15.80
N ALA A 52 5.35 0.81 14.79
CA ALA A 52 6.79 0.66 14.91
C ALA A 52 7.39 1.64 15.92
N PHE A 53 7.01 2.92 15.86
CA PHE A 53 7.53 3.93 16.80
C PHE A 53 7.09 3.69 18.24
N HIS A 54 5.80 3.37 18.45
CA HIS A 54 5.30 3.06 19.78
C HIS A 54 6.09 1.90 20.40
N ALA A 55 6.30 0.81 19.64
CA ALA A 55 7.06 -0.34 20.10
C ALA A 55 8.56 -0.06 20.34
N ILE A 56 9.20 0.73 19.47
CA ILE A 56 10.63 1.07 19.59
C ILE A 56 10.88 1.96 20.82
N PHE A 57 10.03 2.95 21.06
CA PHE A 57 10.26 3.95 22.12
C PHE A 57 9.73 3.53 23.49
N LEU A 58 8.61 2.81 23.59
CA LEU A 58 7.98 2.51 24.89
C LEU A 58 8.48 1.22 25.56
N ARG A 59 9.35 0.45 24.90
CA ARG A 59 10.20 -0.68 25.38
C ARG A 59 9.53 -1.82 26.17
N TYR A 60 8.31 -1.66 26.67
CA TYR A 60 7.57 -2.65 27.45
C TYR A 60 6.25 -3.00 26.76
N PRO A 61 5.98 -4.30 26.54
CA PRO A 61 4.73 -4.73 25.90
C PRO A 61 3.54 -4.31 26.77
N ASN A 62 2.63 -3.54 26.17
CA ASN A 62 1.41 -3.10 26.82
C ASN A 62 0.18 -3.53 26.00
N ARG A 63 -1.02 -3.53 26.62
CA ARG A 63 -2.27 -3.85 25.91
C ARG A 63 -2.51 -2.94 24.71
N CYS A 64 -2.00 -1.70 24.76
CA CYS A 64 -2.02 -0.76 23.65
C CYS A 64 -1.34 -1.32 22.39
N ASP A 65 -0.15 -1.94 22.54
CA ASP A 65 0.58 -2.51 21.40
C ASP A 65 -0.22 -3.61 20.71
N PHE A 66 -0.90 -4.45 21.49
CA PHE A 66 -1.75 -5.52 20.94
C PHE A 66 -2.90 -4.95 20.10
N TYR A 67 -3.64 -3.96 20.63
CA TYR A 67 -4.74 -3.33 19.88
C TYR A 67 -4.22 -2.67 18.60
N LEU A 68 -3.09 -1.99 18.68
CA LEU A 68 -2.53 -1.25 17.56
C LEU A 68 -2.02 -2.19 16.45
N GLN A 69 -1.38 -3.31 16.81
CA GLN A 69 -0.98 -4.37 15.87
C GLN A 69 -2.17 -5.07 15.23
N LEU A 70 -3.23 -5.35 16.00
CA LEU A 70 -4.47 -5.94 15.50
C LEU A 70 -5.18 -5.03 14.51
N THR A 71 -5.30 -3.74 14.83
CA THR A 71 -5.87 -2.73 13.91
C THR A 71 -5.02 -2.60 12.65
N CYS A 72 -3.69 -2.56 12.78
CA CYS A 72 -2.77 -2.50 11.65
C CYS A 72 -2.88 -3.75 10.75
N SER A 73 -2.97 -4.95 11.33
CA SER A 73 -3.20 -6.19 10.57
C SER A 73 -4.55 -6.19 9.85
N SER A 74 -5.61 -5.71 10.51
CA SER A 74 -6.95 -5.63 9.92
C SER A 74 -7.00 -4.67 8.73
N ILE A 75 -6.43 -3.46 8.86
CA ILE A 75 -6.35 -2.48 7.76
C ILE A 75 -5.46 -3.02 6.63
N GLY A 76 -4.31 -3.59 6.98
CA GLY A 76 -3.38 -4.19 6.02
C GLY A 76 -4.01 -5.31 5.20
N PHE A 77 -4.90 -6.10 5.80
CA PHE A 77 -5.66 -7.14 5.09
C PHE A 77 -6.52 -6.54 3.98
N PHE A 78 -7.36 -5.54 4.29
CA PHE A 78 -8.21 -4.89 3.28
C PHE A 78 -7.38 -4.18 2.20
N PHE A 79 -6.28 -3.55 2.59
CA PHE A 79 -5.39 -2.88 1.65
C PHE A 79 -4.71 -3.88 0.71
N PHE A 80 -4.20 -4.99 1.22
CA PHE A 80 -3.57 -6.03 0.41
C PHE A 80 -4.49 -6.57 -0.67
N PHE A 81 -5.73 -6.95 -0.33
CA PHE A 81 -6.69 -7.43 -1.33
C PHE A 81 -7.09 -6.36 -2.33
N SER A 82 -7.26 -5.11 -1.88
CA SER A 82 -7.58 -3.99 -2.78
C SER A 82 -6.43 -3.71 -3.76
N SER A 83 -5.19 -3.71 -3.27
CA SER A 83 -3.99 -3.51 -4.08
C SER A 83 -3.75 -4.67 -5.05
N LEU A 84 -3.98 -5.91 -4.61
CA LEU A 84 -3.89 -7.10 -5.46
C LEU A 84 -4.91 -7.04 -6.61
N MET A 85 -6.15 -6.69 -6.29
CA MET A 85 -7.20 -6.50 -7.30
C MET A 85 -6.84 -5.40 -8.29
N GLU A 86 -6.33 -4.26 -7.81
CA GLU A 86 -5.89 -3.16 -8.67
C GLU A 86 -4.75 -3.59 -9.60
N SER A 87 -3.71 -4.24 -9.07
CA SER A 87 -2.56 -4.76 -9.84
C SER A 87 -3.01 -5.75 -10.91
N TYR A 88 -3.95 -6.64 -10.59
CA TYR A 88 -4.54 -7.58 -11.53
C TYR A 88 -5.29 -6.86 -12.66
N CYS A 89 -6.16 -5.90 -12.31
CA CYS A 89 -6.96 -5.18 -13.29
C CYS A 89 -6.14 -4.25 -14.20
N ILE A 90 -5.10 -3.59 -13.68
CA ILE A 90 -4.19 -2.77 -14.51
C ILE A 90 -3.46 -3.64 -15.53
N ASN A 91 -3.05 -4.85 -15.14
CA ASN A 91 -2.43 -5.80 -16.07
C ASN A 91 -3.40 -6.21 -17.18
N GLU A 92 -4.66 -6.51 -16.81
CA GLU A 92 -5.69 -6.91 -17.76
C GLU A 92 -5.99 -5.80 -18.78
N PHE A 93 -6.05 -4.54 -18.35
CA PHE A 93 -6.26 -3.40 -19.27
C PHE A 93 -5.16 -3.25 -20.32
N LYS A 94 -3.94 -3.72 -20.04
CA LYS A 94 -2.79 -3.62 -20.94
C LYS A 94 -2.81 -4.69 -22.06
N TYR A 95 -3.36 -5.86 -21.79
CA TYR A 95 -3.29 -7.03 -22.69
C TYR A 95 -4.61 -7.38 -23.38
N ALA A 96 -5.75 -6.78 -23.00
CA ALA A 96 -7.06 -7.13 -23.56
C ALA A 96 -7.41 -6.27 -24.78
N ASP A 97 -7.16 -6.86 -25.95
CA ASP A 97 -7.70 -6.51 -27.27
C ASP A 97 -9.22 -6.79 -27.28
N GLU A 98 -10.04 -5.73 -27.42
CA GLU A 98 -11.50 -5.62 -27.73
C GLU A 98 -12.54 -6.60 -27.11
N THR A 99 -12.13 -7.58 -26.31
CA THR A 99 -12.97 -8.62 -25.73
C THR A 99 -12.98 -8.48 -24.22
N ILE A 100 -13.43 -7.31 -23.75
CA ILE A 100 -13.68 -7.10 -22.31
C ILE A 100 -14.73 -8.12 -21.88
N LYS A 101 -14.28 -9.22 -21.27
CA LYS A 101 -15.16 -10.15 -20.57
C LYS A 101 -15.79 -9.41 -19.39
N ASP A 102 -17.11 -9.52 -19.28
CA ASP A 102 -17.93 -9.00 -18.18
C ASP A 102 -17.41 -9.43 -16.80
N GLY A 103 -16.47 -8.66 -16.24
CA GLY A 103 -15.75 -9.03 -15.03
C GLY A 103 -15.56 -7.87 -14.05
N VAL A 104 -15.00 -8.20 -12.87
CA VAL A 104 -14.74 -7.26 -11.76
C VAL A 104 -13.87 -6.07 -12.21
N CYS A 105 -12.91 -6.28 -13.10
CA CYS A 105 -12.03 -5.24 -13.60
C CYS A 105 -12.72 -4.24 -14.54
N HIS A 106 -13.70 -4.69 -15.35
CA HIS A 106 -14.52 -3.76 -16.13
C HIS A 106 -15.37 -2.88 -15.21
N GLY A 107 -16.00 -3.47 -14.19
CA GLY A 107 -16.76 -2.72 -13.18
C GLY A 107 -15.89 -1.71 -12.42
N LEU A 108 -14.67 -2.11 -12.05
CA LEU A 108 -13.70 -1.22 -11.40
C LEU A 108 -13.28 -0.06 -12.32
N LYS A 109 -12.95 -0.35 -13.58
CA LYS A 109 -12.60 0.68 -14.59
C LYS A 109 -13.74 1.66 -14.78
N TYR A 110 -14.95 1.17 -15.02
CA TYR A 110 -16.12 2.00 -15.26
C TYR A 110 -16.42 2.95 -14.09
N ARG A 111 -16.27 2.48 -12.84
CA ARG A 111 -16.49 3.31 -11.65
C ARG A 111 -15.39 4.33 -11.38
N THR A 112 -14.16 4.05 -11.80
CA THR A 112 -12.98 4.88 -11.50
C THR A 112 -12.59 5.81 -12.64
N ILE A 113 -13.06 5.57 -13.87
CA ILE A 113 -12.62 6.29 -15.08
C ILE A 113 -12.81 7.80 -14.99
N ALA A 114 -13.94 8.28 -14.47
CA ALA A 114 -14.20 9.71 -14.34
C ALA A 114 -13.25 10.38 -13.33
N MET A 115 -12.99 9.69 -12.23
CA MET A 115 -12.13 10.18 -11.15
C MET A 115 -10.64 10.16 -11.57
N VAL A 116 -10.22 9.10 -12.25
CA VAL A 116 -8.89 8.99 -12.86
C VAL A 116 -8.72 10.04 -13.95
N GLY A 117 -9.74 10.30 -14.78
CA GLY A 117 -9.73 11.37 -15.78
C GLY A 117 -9.50 12.73 -15.16
N SER A 118 -10.31 13.11 -14.17
CA SER A 118 -10.18 14.38 -13.45
C SER A 118 -8.82 14.54 -12.75
N CYS A 119 -8.31 13.47 -12.12
CA CYS A 119 -6.98 13.48 -11.51
C CYS A 119 -5.87 13.68 -12.55
N ASN A 120 -5.98 13.01 -13.70
CA ASN A 120 -5.02 13.20 -14.79
C ASN A 120 -5.05 14.63 -15.29
N ASP A 121 -6.22 15.23 -15.52
CA ASP A 121 -6.32 16.62 -16.00
C ASP A 121 -5.69 17.61 -15.02
N LEU A 122 -5.82 17.38 -13.71
CA LEU A 122 -5.21 18.22 -12.68
C LEU A 122 -3.69 18.06 -12.62
N LEU A 123 -3.19 16.81 -12.66
CA LEU A 123 -1.78 16.49 -12.43
C LEU A 123 -0.97 16.31 -13.72
N VAL A 124 -1.57 16.47 -14.90
CA VAL A 124 -0.93 16.20 -16.20
C VAL A 124 0.38 16.97 -16.36
N ASN A 125 0.41 18.24 -15.97
CA ASN A 125 1.59 19.10 -16.10
C ASN A 125 2.72 18.63 -15.17
N LEU A 126 2.38 18.23 -13.95
CA LEU A 126 3.35 17.70 -12.99
C LEU A 126 3.90 16.36 -13.49
N GLN A 127 3.03 15.46 -13.94
CA GLN A 127 3.41 14.16 -14.47
C GLN A 127 4.35 14.33 -15.67
N LEU A 128 3.97 15.14 -16.67
CA LEU A 128 4.80 15.39 -17.85
C LEU A 128 6.14 16.04 -17.49
N SER A 129 6.17 16.99 -16.54
CA SER A 129 7.42 17.60 -16.09
C SER A 129 8.36 16.59 -15.40
N ILE A 130 7.81 15.65 -14.63
CA ILE A 130 8.60 14.57 -14.01
C ILE A 130 9.14 13.65 -15.10
N LEU A 131 8.30 13.19 -16.04
CA LEU A 131 8.73 12.30 -17.12
C LEU A 131 9.81 12.94 -18.00
N ASP A 132 9.64 14.21 -18.38
CA ASP A 132 10.60 14.95 -19.20
C ASP A 132 11.99 15.05 -18.52
N LYS A 133 12.02 15.29 -17.20
CA LYS A 133 13.27 15.30 -16.42
C LYS A 133 13.99 13.96 -16.38
N PHE A 134 13.25 12.85 -16.47
CA PHE A 134 13.83 11.50 -16.54
C PHE A 134 14.10 11.04 -17.98
N GLY A 135 13.72 11.84 -18.99
CA GLY A 135 13.83 11.48 -20.41
C GLY A 135 12.84 10.39 -20.84
N TRP A 136 11.71 10.28 -20.14
CA TRP A 136 10.71 9.22 -20.34
C TRP A 136 9.55 9.68 -21.21
N GLU A 137 9.05 8.77 -22.05
CA GLU A 137 7.91 9.05 -22.90
C GLU A 137 6.57 8.96 -22.14
N PRO A 138 5.52 9.70 -22.54
CA PRO A 138 4.21 9.69 -21.86
C PRO A 138 3.55 8.30 -21.77
N LYS A 139 3.89 7.38 -22.69
CA LYS A 139 3.47 5.97 -22.66
C LYS A 139 3.96 5.20 -21.43
N GLU A 140 5.06 5.65 -20.81
CA GLU A 140 5.64 4.99 -19.64
C GLU A 140 4.84 5.24 -18.36
N ARG A 141 3.90 6.20 -18.37
CA ARG A 141 2.97 6.47 -17.27
C ARG A 141 2.23 5.22 -16.81
N GLU A 142 1.75 4.41 -17.75
CA GLU A 142 1.01 3.18 -17.43
C GLU A 142 1.90 2.13 -16.78
N TRP A 143 3.17 2.07 -17.21
CA TRP A 143 4.16 1.20 -16.61
C TRP A 143 4.48 1.62 -15.16
N ILE A 144 4.60 2.92 -14.89
CA ILE A 144 4.81 3.45 -13.55
C ILE A 144 3.63 3.12 -12.63
N ARG A 145 2.39 3.25 -13.11
CA ARG A 145 1.19 2.85 -12.35
C ARG A 145 1.23 1.37 -11.98
N PHE A 146 1.50 0.52 -12.96
CA PHE A 146 1.57 -0.92 -12.76
C PHE A 146 2.68 -1.31 -11.76
N PHE A 147 3.87 -0.75 -11.94
CA PHE A 147 5.00 -0.97 -11.05
C PHE A 147 4.70 -0.51 -9.62
N THR A 148 4.10 0.67 -9.46
CA THR A 148 3.70 1.21 -8.15
C THR A 148 2.65 0.31 -7.49
N SER A 149 1.64 -0.12 -8.24
CA SER A 149 0.58 -1.02 -7.74
C SER A 149 1.14 -2.35 -7.24
N ILE A 150 1.98 -3.02 -8.03
CA ILE A 150 2.61 -4.28 -7.63
C ILE A 150 3.52 -4.09 -6.41
N SER A 151 4.31 -3.02 -6.40
CA SER A 151 5.21 -2.73 -5.27
C SER A 151 4.41 -2.53 -3.99
N LEU A 152 3.27 -1.82 -4.04
CA LEU A 152 2.36 -1.66 -2.92
C LEU A 152 1.71 -2.99 -2.49
N THR A 153 1.37 -3.88 -3.44
CA THR A 153 0.86 -5.22 -3.11
C THR A 153 1.91 -6.04 -2.35
N ILE A 154 3.17 -6.01 -2.78
CA ILE A 154 4.26 -6.72 -2.12
C ILE A 154 4.53 -6.15 -0.72
N LEU A 155 4.65 -4.82 -0.60
CA LEU A 155 4.90 -4.17 0.68
C LEU A 155 3.75 -4.39 1.67
N SER A 156 2.50 -4.26 1.23
CA SER A 156 1.34 -4.53 2.08
C SER A 156 1.25 -6.00 2.51
N GLY A 157 1.66 -6.93 1.64
CA GLY A 157 1.81 -8.34 2.01
C GLY A 157 2.85 -8.53 3.12
N ILE A 158 4.02 -7.90 2.99
CA ILE A 158 5.08 -7.94 4.02
C ILE A 158 4.59 -7.29 5.32
N GLN A 159 3.99 -6.11 5.25
CA GLN A 159 3.45 -5.40 6.43
C GLN A 159 2.37 -6.24 7.13
N LEU A 160 1.45 -6.84 6.38
CA LEU A 160 0.42 -7.73 6.91
C LEU A 160 1.03 -8.95 7.61
N LEU A 161 2.03 -9.59 7.02
CA LEU A 161 2.73 -10.73 7.63
C LEU A 161 3.41 -10.32 8.93
N ILE A 162 4.14 -9.20 8.94
CA ILE A 162 4.82 -8.70 10.14
C ILE A 162 3.81 -8.39 11.25
N CYS A 163 2.76 -7.61 10.95
CA CYS A 163 1.74 -7.24 11.92
C CYS A 163 0.99 -8.46 12.47
N THR A 164 0.72 -9.47 11.64
CA THR A 164 0.05 -10.71 12.08
C THR A 164 0.95 -11.52 13.01
N ILE A 165 2.23 -11.68 12.67
CA ILE A 165 3.22 -12.34 13.53
C ILE A 165 3.32 -11.61 14.86
N LEU A 166 3.46 -10.27 14.85
CA LEU A 166 3.52 -9.45 16.05
C LEU A 166 2.26 -9.57 16.90
N THR A 167 1.07 -9.58 16.28
CA THR A 167 -0.21 -9.70 16.99
C THR A 167 -0.31 -11.04 17.71
N PHE A 168 0.03 -12.15 17.05
CA PHE A 168 0.03 -13.48 17.66
C PHE A 168 0.97 -13.54 18.87
N TYR A 169 2.16 -12.98 18.68
CA TYR A 169 3.18 -12.89 19.69
C TYR A 169 2.72 -12.05 20.91
N SER A 170 2.14 -10.88 20.67
CA SER A 170 1.57 -10.04 21.72
C SER A 170 0.43 -10.75 22.47
N ALA A 171 -0.44 -11.47 21.76
CA ALA A 171 -1.53 -12.24 22.37
C ALA A 171 -1.02 -13.31 23.36
N VAL A 172 0.06 -14.01 23.01
CA VAL A 172 0.69 -15.04 23.87
C VAL A 172 1.29 -14.42 25.14
N GLU A 173 1.90 -13.25 25.04
CA GLU A 173 2.50 -12.58 26.21
C GLU A 173 1.49 -11.88 27.12
N THR A 174 0.31 -11.52 26.60
CA THR A 174 -0.77 -10.91 27.39
C THR A 174 -1.67 -11.91 28.12
N LYS A 175 -1.43 -13.22 27.95
CA LYS A 175 -2.07 -14.29 28.73
C LYS A 175 -1.48 -14.37 30.13
#